data_AF-A0AA97FS83-F1
#
_entry.id   AF-A0AA97FS83-F1
#
_cell.length_a   1.000
_cell.length_b   1.000
_cell.length_c   1.000
_cell.angle_alpha   90.00
_cell.angle_beta   90.00
_cell.angle_gamma   90.00
#
_symmetry.space_group_name_H-M   'P 1'
#
loop_
_entity.id
_entity.type
_entity.pdbx_description
1 polymer ?
#
loop_
_entity_poly.entity_id
_entity_poly.type
_entity_poly.pdbx_seq_one_letter_code
_entity_poly.pdbx_strand_id
1 'polypeptide(L)'
;MTKPDRIPCVVPFCGRTAKRLPDDGPDTEIICGKHYRLADKRLRKAASLARRRGNRFYEKYKAAHETKQFEVADELFHQCRRYARIHMWLWSRIKKQAIEAAAGIA
;
A
#
# COMPACT_ATOMS: atom_id res chain seq x y z
N MET A 1 18.97 -15.28 7.78
CA MET A 1 19.37 -13.95 7.27
C MET A 1 18.56 -13.64 6.01
N THR A 2 17.85 -12.50 5.98
CA THR A 2 17.19 -12.00 4.77
C THR A 2 18.26 -11.64 3.75
N LYS A 3 18.13 -12.12 2.51
CA LYS A 3 19.05 -11.70 1.44
C LYS A 3 18.97 -10.17 1.29
N PRO A 4 20.10 -9.47 1.05
CA PRO A 4 20.05 -8.08 0.64
C PRO A 4 19.11 -7.95 -0.57
N ASP A 5 18.37 -6.84 -0.67
CA ASP A 5 17.35 -6.57 -1.71
C ASP A 5 16.02 -7.36 -1.60
N ARG A 6 15.73 -7.95 -0.43
CA ARG A 6 14.44 -8.63 -0.17
C ARG A 6 13.70 -8.02 1.01
N ILE A 7 12.42 -7.77 0.83
CA ILE A 7 11.51 -7.28 1.87
C ILE A 7 10.80 -8.50 2.51
N PRO A 8 10.98 -8.75 3.82
CA PRO A 8 10.30 -9.85 4.50
C PRO A 8 8.82 -9.57 4.70
N CYS A 9 8.01 -10.63 4.67
CA CYS A 9 6.61 -10.53 5.04
C CYS A 9 6.47 -10.10 6.52
N VAL A 10 5.62 -9.12 6.80
CA VAL A 10 5.40 -8.56 8.16
C VAL A 10 4.76 -9.54 9.16
N VAL A 11 4.20 -10.65 8.69
CA VAL A 11 3.60 -11.67 9.57
C VAL A 11 4.70 -12.45 10.29
N PRO A 12 4.66 -12.55 11.64
CA PRO A 12 5.66 -13.27 12.42
C PRO A 12 5.88 -14.70 11.93
N PHE A 13 7.13 -15.17 11.98
CA PHE A 13 7.56 -16.51 11.56
C PHE A 13 7.32 -16.84 10.07
N CYS A 14 6.87 -15.88 9.25
CA CYS A 14 6.76 -16.07 7.81
C CYS A 14 8.12 -15.93 7.11
N GLY A 15 8.62 -16.99 6.48
CA GLY A 15 9.86 -16.95 5.69
C GLY A 15 9.73 -16.36 4.27
N ARG A 16 8.54 -15.88 3.87
CA ARG A 16 8.31 -15.36 2.51
C ARG A 16 8.82 -13.93 2.37
N THR A 17 9.40 -13.62 1.21
CA THR A 17 9.96 -12.30 0.90
C THR A 17 9.53 -11.85 -0.50
N ALA A 18 9.52 -10.54 -0.73
CA ALA A 18 9.40 -9.93 -2.06
C ALA A 18 10.72 -9.29 -2.48
N LYS A 19 10.95 -9.15 -3.80
CA LYS A 19 12.05 -8.34 -4.32
C LYS A 19 11.73 -6.87 -4.03
N ARG A 20 12.73 -6.11 -3.58
CA ARG A 20 12.64 -4.66 -3.47
C ARG A 20 12.57 -4.03 -4.86
N LEU A 21 11.70 -3.05 -5.03
CA LEU A 21 11.57 -2.25 -6.24
C LEU A 21 12.40 -0.96 -6.10
N PRO A 22 12.76 -0.29 -7.22
CA PRO A 22 13.54 0.96 -7.16
C PRO A 22 12.90 2.05 -6.28
N ASP A 23 11.56 2.08 -6.23
CA ASP A 23 10.81 3.08 -5.46
C ASP A 23 10.54 2.66 -4.00
N ASP A 24 11.03 1.50 -3.56
CA ASP A 24 10.81 1.01 -2.19
C ASP A 24 11.81 1.61 -1.20
N GLY A 25 11.31 2.42 -0.28
CA GLY A 25 12.09 2.97 0.84
C GLY A 25 12.54 1.93 1.87
N PRO A 26 13.44 2.31 2.79
CA PRO A 26 13.98 1.41 3.81
C PRO A 26 12.87 0.76 4.67
N ASP A 27 11.81 1.51 4.97
CA ASP A 27 10.68 1.09 5.81
C ASP A 27 9.54 0.41 5.05
N THR A 28 9.73 0.06 3.77
CA THR A 28 8.68 -0.63 3.00
C THR A 28 8.35 -1.97 3.64
N GLU A 29 7.06 -2.17 3.93
CA GLU A 29 6.48 -3.39 4.46
C GLU A 29 5.74 -4.17 3.37
N ILE A 30 5.77 -5.51 3.44
CA ILE A 30 4.94 -6.36 2.56
C ILE A 30 4.18 -7.42 3.35
N ILE A 31 3.01 -7.81 2.85
CA ILE A 31 2.28 -9.01 3.29
C ILE A 31 2.29 -9.99 2.12
N CYS A 32 2.81 -11.20 2.34
CA CYS A 32 2.85 -12.20 1.28
C CYS A 32 1.43 -12.61 0.83
N GLY A 33 1.29 -13.11 -0.40
CA GLY A 33 -0.03 -13.45 -0.96
C GLY A 33 -0.86 -14.48 -0.15
N LYS A 34 -0.22 -15.36 0.65
CA LYS A 34 -0.95 -16.30 1.54
C LYS A 34 -1.59 -15.55 2.69
N HIS A 35 -0.81 -14.76 3.43
CA HIS A 35 -1.32 -13.99 4.57
C HIS A 35 -2.23 -12.84 4.16
N TYR A 36 -1.99 -12.23 2.99
CA TYR A 36 -2.88 -11.19 2.49
C TYR A 36 -4.29 -11.72 2.28
N ARG A 37 -4.48 -13.00 1.93
CA ARG A 37 -5.82 -13.60 1.76
C ARG A 37 -6.55 -13.88 3.09
N LEU A 38 -5.85 -13.87 4.23
CA LEU A 38 -6.47 -14.04 5.55
C LEU A 38 -7.29 -12.81 5.96
N ALA A 39 -6.94 -11.62 5.47
CA ALA A 39 -7.70 -10.42 5.73
C ALA A 39 -8.99 -10.35 4.91
N ASP A 40 -9.99 -9.64 5.45
CA ASP A 40 -11.32 -9.51 4.87
C ASP A 40 -11.29 -9.07 3.40
N LYS A 41 -12.09 -9.75 2.57
CA LYS A 41 -12.12 -9.53 1.12
C LYS A 41 -12.61 -8.13 0.77
N ARG A 42 -13.54 -7.55 1.54
CA ARG A 42 -14.08 -6.20 1.28
C ARG A 42 -13.04 -5.13 1.61
N LEU A 43 -12.30 -5.27 2.72
CA LEU A 43 -11.18 -4.38 3.06
C LEU A 43 -10.10 -4.39 1.98
N ARG A 44 -9.69 -5.57 1.51
CA ARG A 44 -8.70 -5.69 0.42
C ARG A 44 -9.17 -5.06 -0.88
N LYS A 45 -10.46 -5.22 -1.23
CA LYS A 45 -11.06 -4.57 -2.40
C LYS A 45 -11.07 -3.05 -2.24
N ALA A 46 -11.42 -2.54 -1.06
CA ALA A 46 -11.40 -1.12 -0.75
C ALA A 46 -9.99 -0.53 -0.84
N ALA A 47 -8.97 -1.22 -0.29
CA ALA A 47 -7.58 -0.78 -0.35
C ALA A 47 -7.10 -0.69 -1.81
N SER A 48 -7.36 -1.73 -2.61
CA SER A 48 -7.02 -1.73 -4.04
C SER A 48 -7.72 -0.61 -4.81
N LEU A 49 -8.98 -0.31 -4.49
CA LEU A 49 -9.70 0.80 -5.10
C LEU A 49 -9.11 2.16 -4.70
N ALA A 50 -8.82 2.37 -3.41
CA ALA A 50 -8.23 3.59 -2.90
C ALA A 50 -6.86 3.86 -3.55
N ARG A 51 -6.00 2.84 -3.62
CA ARG A 51 -4.70 2.92 -4.30
C ARG A 51 -4.85 3.31 -5.77
N ARG A 52 -5.73 2.64 -6.52
CA ARG A 52 -5.97 2.93 -7.94
C ARG A 52 -6.49 4.35 -8.17
N ARG A 53 -7.36 4.85 -7.29
CA ARG A 53 -7.85 6.24 -7.35
C ARG A 53 -6.74 7.23 -7.03
N GLY A 54 -5.99 7.01 -5.96
CA GLY A 54 -4.83 7.83 -5.60
C GLY A 54 -3.83 7.95 -6.75
N ASN A 55 -3.44 6.81 -7.33
CA ASN A 55 -2.52 6.79 -8.47
C ASN A 55 -3.09 7.56 -9.68
N ARG A 56 -4.40 7.42 -9.97
CA ARG A 56 -5.02 8.18 -11.06
C ARG A 56 -4.93 9.70 -10.83
N PHE A 57 -5.17 10.16 -9.60
CA PHE A 57 -5.00 11.59 -9.27
C PHE A 57 -3.53 12.01 -9.34
N TYR A 58 -2.61 11.16 -8.92
CA TYR A 58 -1.17 11.42 -9.02
C TYR A 58 -0.69 11.56 -10.46
N GLU A 59 -1.14 10.69 -11.38
CA GLU A 59 -0.81 10.82 -12.80
C GLU A 59 -1.35 12.12 -13.40
N LYS A 60 -2.59 12.50 -13.06
CA LYS A 60 -3.15 13.79 -13.48
C LYS A 60 -2.40 14.97 -12.89
N TYR A 61 -2.00 14.88 -11.62
CA TYR A 61 -1.20 15.89 -10.93
C TYR A 61 0.12 16.14 -11.68
N LYS A 62 0.86 15.07 -12.02
CA LYS A 62 2.10 15.18 -12.79
C LYS A 62 1.88 15.90 -14.12
N ALA A 63 0.83 15.52 -14.86
CA ALA A 63 0.50 16.16 -16.14
C ALA A 63 0.14 17.65 -15.99
N ALA A 64 -0.67 18.02 -14.99
CA ALA A 64 -1.02 19.42 -14.71
C ALA A 64 0.20 20.24 -14.26
N HIS A 65 1.09 19.64 -13.47
CA HIS A 65 2.32 20.27 -13.03
C HIS A 65 3.29 20.51 -14.20
N GLU A 66 3.40 19.56 -15.12
CA GLU A 66 4.21 19.68 -16.34
C GLU A 66 3.71 20.82 -17.25
N THR A 67 2.39 20.98 -17.37
CA THR A 67 1.76 22.08 -18.13
C THR A 67 1.62 23.38 -17.34
N LYS A 68 2.22 23.47 -16.13
CA LYS A 68 2.21 24.65 -15.24
C LYS A 68 0.82 25.11 -14.81
N GLN A 69 -0.17 24.22 -14.81
CA GLN A 69 -1.52 24.47 -14.30
C GLN A 69 -1.56 24.27 -12.78
N PHE A 70 -0.91 25.16 -12.04
CA PHE A 70 -0.61 24.93 -10.62
C PHE A 70 -1.85 24.84 -9.70
N GLU A 71 -2.90 25.63 -9.94
CA GLU A 71 -4.14 25.55 -9.15
C GLU A 71 -4.81 24.18 -9.31
N VAL A 72 -4.89 23.68 -10.55
CA VAL A 72 -5.43 22.34 -10.86
C VAL A 72 -4.52 21.26 -10.26
N ALA A 73 -3.20 21.42 -10.35
CA ALA A 73 -2.25 20.49 -9.77
C ALA A 73 -2.42 20.38 -8.24
N ASP A 74 -2.60 21.49 -7.54
CA ASP A 74 -2.80 21.50 -6.09
C ASP A 74 -4.08 20.75 -5.67
N GLU A 75 -5.20 20.98 -6.37
CA GLU A 75 -6.43 20.23 -6.10
C GLU A 75 -6.24 18.72 -6.33
N LEU A 76 -5.59 18.33 -7.43
CA LEU A 76 -5.31 16.93 -7.74
C LEU A 76 -4.37 16.30 -6.70
N PHE A 77 -3.39 17.06 -6.19
CA PHE A 77 -2.50 16.63 -5.13
C PHE A 77 -3.26 16.40 -3.83
N HIS A 78 -4.19 17.29 -3.45
CA HIS A 78 -5.07 17.10 -2.31
C HIS A 78 -5.93 15.83 -2.43
N GLN A 79 -6.50 15.57 -3.61
CA GLN A 79 -7.25 14.32 -3.85
C GLN A 79 -6.34 13.09 -3.77
N CYS A 80 -5.15 13.13 -4.35
CA CYS A 80 -4.15 12.07 -4.23
C CYS A 80 -3.85 11.77 -2.75
N ARG A 81 -3.53 12.81 -1.95
CA ARG A 81 -3.23 12.66 -0.51
C ARG A 81 -4.41 12.10 0.27
N ARG A 82 -5.65 12.49 -0.05
CA ARG A 82 -6.86 11.94 0.57
C ARG A 82 -6.93 10.43 0.38
N TYR A 83 -6.77 9.96 -0.86
CA TYR A 83 -6.82 8.52 -1.16
C TYR A 83 -5.61 7.75 -0.61
N ALA A 84 -4.43 8.37 -0.55
CA ALA A 84 -3.26 7.80 0.10
C ALA A 84 -3.51 7.56 1.60
N ARG A 85 -4.10 8.53 2.32
CA ARG A 85 -4.48 8.36 3.74
C ARG A 85 -5.48 7.22 3.94
N ILE A 86 -6.52 7.15 3.11
CA ILE A 86 -7.52 6.07 3.14
C ILE A 86 -6.84 4.72 2.90
N HIS A 87 -5.94 4.63 1.91
CA HIS A 87 -5.20 3.41 1.61
C HIS A 87 -4.33 2.98 2.79
N MET A 88 -3.59 3.91 3.41
CA MET A 88 -2.74 3.62 4.59
C MET A 88 -3.56 3.13 5.78
N TRP A 89 -4.73 3.72 6.03
CA TRP A 89 -5.64 3.27 7.08
C TRP A 89 -6.23 1.87 6.79
N LEU A 90 -6.59 1.58 5.54
CA LEU A 90 -7.04 0.24 5.16
C LEU A 90 -5.89 -0.79 5.25
N TRP A 91 -4.68 -0.39 4.87
CA TRP A 91 -3.48 -1.23 4.97
C TRP A 91 -3.20 -1.63 6.42
N SER A 92 -3.26 -0.70 7.37
CA SER A 92 -3.02 -1.01 8.78
C SER A 92 -4.03 -2.03 9.33
N ARG A 93 -5.31 -1.92 8.93
CA ARG A 93 -6.35 -2.90 9.28
C ARG A 93 -6.12 -4.27 8.66
N ILE A 94 -5.76 -4.30 7.37
CA ILE A 94 -5.41 -5.56 6.67
C ILE A 94 -4.20 -6.22 7.33
N LYS A 95 -3.16 -5.44 7.67
CA LYS A 95 -1.96 -5.93 8.35
C LYS A 95 -2.32 -6.56 9.70
N LYS A 96 -3.12 -5.85 10.51
CA LYS A 96 -3.62 -6.36 11.79
C LYS A 96 -4.33 -7.71 11.63
N GLN A 97 -5.35 -7.78 10.75
CA GLN A 97 -6.09 -9.01 10.51
C GLN A 97 -5.22 -10.15 10.00
N ALA A 98 -4.28 -9.86 9.10
CA ALA A 98 -3.38 -10.88 8.57
C ALA A 98 -2.44 -11.46 9.64
N ILE A 99 -2.00 -10.64 10.59
CA ILE A 99 -1.16 -11.07 11.73
C ILE A 99 -1.99 -11.89 12.71
N GLU A 100 -3.15 -11.37 13.14
CA GLU A 100 -4.03 -12.04 14.11
C GLU A 100 -4.52 -13.39 13.59
N ALA A 101 -4.99 -13.45 12.35
CA ALA A 101 -5.46 -14.69 11.74
C ALA A 101 -4.33 -15.71 11.54
N ALA A 102 -3.11 -15.26 11.21
CA ALA A 102 -1.96 -16.15 11.09
C ALA A 102 -1.50 -16.70 12.46
N ALA A 103 -1.75 -15.97 13.54
CA ALA A 103 -1.48 -16.39 14.91
C ALA A 103 -2.61 -17.22 15.54
N GLY A 104 -3.76 -17.38 14.86
CA GLY A 104 -4.93 -18.09 15.39
C GLY A 104 -5.73 -17.32 16.44
N ILE A 105 -5.67 -15.98 16.41
CA ILE A 105 -6.33 -15.08 17.38
C ILE A 105 -7.69 -14.56 16.85
N ALA A 106 -8.02 -14.86 15.59
CA ALA A 106 -9.15 -14.28 14.85
C ALA A 106 -10.50 -14.95 15.13
#